data_AF-C6F6J4-F1
#
_entry.id   AF-C6F6J4-F1
#
_cell.length_a   1.000
_cell.length_b   1.000
_cell.length_c   1.000
_cell.angle_alpha   90.00
_cell.angle_beta   90.00
_cell.angle_gamma   90.00
#
_symmetry.space_group_name_H-M   'P 1'
#
loop_
_entity.id
_entity.type
_entity.pdbx_description
1 polymer ?
#
loop_
_entity_poly.entity_id
_entity_poly.type
_entity_poly.pdbx_seq_one_letter_code
_entity_poly.pdbx_strand_id
1 'polypeptide(L)'
;WGERYLELNRGNLKQKHWKEVADAVNGRPGINKQDKTDVQCKNRLDTLKKKYKVERSKIFSGGATKWPLFPKMDELIGPARKHHHHHPQQLPLPPPPSLRPRRHPIESSPNPLNTATSPDMTESWV
;
A
#
# COMPACT_ATOMS: atom_id res chain seq x y z
N TRP A 1 3.67 0.05 17.52
CA TRP A 1 3.99 -1.37 17.24
C TRP A 1 3.13 -1.97 16.12
N GLY A 2 1.84 -1.63 16.00
CA GLY A 2 0.98 -2.13 14.90
C GLY A 2 1.44 -1.70 13.50
N GLU A 3 1.92 -0.47 13.33
CA GLU A 3 2.47 0.03 12.05
C GLU A 3 3.62 -0.83 11.54
N ARG A 4 4.56 -1.21 12.42
CA ARG A 4 5.68 -2.10 12.08
C ARG A 4 5.22 -3.50 11.63
N TYR A 5 4.06 -3.97 12.09
CA TYR A 5 3.46 -5.21 11.57
C TYR A 5 2.86 -5.04 10.16
N LEU A 6 2.36 -3.84 9.84
CA LEU A 6 1.85 -3.50 8.51
C LEU A 6 2.99 -3.30 7.49
N GLU A 7 4.07 -2.64 7.88
CA GLU A 7 5.29 -2.44 7.05
C GLU A 7 5.88 -3.77 6.57
N LEU A 8 5.77 -4.82 7.38
CA LEU A 8 6.24 -6.17 7.03
C LEU A 8 5.25 -6.96 6.16
N ASN A 9 4.36 -6.28 5.43
CA ASN A 9 3.29 -6.89 4.62
C ASN A 9 2.43 -7.89 5.40
N ARG A 10 2.24 -7.66 6.72
CA ARG A 10 1.51 -8.57 7.63
C ARG A 10 2.12 -9.97 7.75
N GLY A 11 3.36 -10.14 7.33
CA GLY A 11 4.13 -11.37 7.43
C GLY A 11 4.49 -11.73 8.88
N ASN A 12 5.25 -12.81 9.04
CA ASN A 12 5.73 -13.23 10.36
C ASN A 12 6.79 -12.27 10.89
N LEU A 13 6.53 -11.67 12.05
CA LEU A 13 7.51 -10.89 12.80
C LEU A 13 8.67 -11.81 13.23
N LYS A 14 9.90 -11.44 12.86
CA LYS A 14 11.13 -12.09 13.32
C LYS A 14 11.49 -11.63 14.74
N GLN A 15 12.37 -12.36 15.41
CA GLN A 15 12.82 -12.06 16.78
C GLN A 15 13.29 -10.61 16.97
N LYS A 16 14.07 -10.07 16.01
CA LYS A 16 14.51 -8.66 16.03
C LYS A 16 13.31 -7.70 16.11
N HIS A 17 12.31 -7.89 15.27
CA HIS A 17 11.11 -7.05 15.27
C HIS A 17 10.31 -7.21 16.58
N TRP A 18 10.28 -8.42 17.15
CA TRP A 18 9.62 -8.63 18.44
C TRP A 18 10.31 -7.91 19.60
N LYS A 19 11.64 -7.80 19.55
CA LYS A 19 12.39 -7.01 20.54
C LYS A 19 12.03 -5.53 20.45
N GLU A 20 11.97 -4.98 19.24
CA GLU A 20 11.53 -3.59 19.03
C GLU A 20 10.06 -3.35 19.44
N VAL A 21 9.19 -4.34 19.26
CA VAL A 21 7.81 -4.30 19.77
C VAL A 21 7.79 -4.28 21.31
N ALA A 22 8.62 -5.11 21.95
CA ALA A 22 8.74 -5.14 23.40
C ALA A 22 9.23 -3.79 23.93
N ASP A 23 10.25 -3.19 23.32
CA ASP A 23 10.75 -1.86 23.69
C ASP A 23 9.66 -0.79 23.56
N ALA A 24 8.89 -0.78 22.46
CA ALA A 24 7.79 0.15 22.26
C ALA A 24 6.60 -0.08 23.23
N VAL A 25 6.41 -1.30 23.72
CA VAL A 25 5.37 -1.64 24.72
C VAL A 25 5.80 -1.27 26.13
N ASN A 26 7.08 -1.45 26.45
CA ASN A 26 7.68 -1.11 27.74
C ASN A 26 7.87 0.40 27.90
N GLY A 27 8.16 1.11 26.80
CA GLY A 27 8.26 2.58 26.78
C GLY A 27 6.93 3.34 26.89
N ARG A 28 5.77 2.66 26.98
CA ARG A 28 4.48 3.32 27.21
C ARG A 28 4.20 3.47 28.72
N PRO A 29 4.29 4.69 29.28
CA PRO A 29 3.98 4.91 30.69
C PRO A 29 2.50 4.56 30.97
N GLY A 30 2.27 3.78 32.03
CA GLY A 30 0.92 3.46 32.54
C GLY A 30 0.26 2.18 32.00
N ILE A 31 0.84 1.50 30.99
CA ILE A 31 0.25 0.24 30.46
C ILE A 31 0.81 -1.00 31.18
N ASN A 32 2.08 -0.99 31.60
CA ASN A 32 2.72 -2.14 32.22
C ASN A 32 3.54 -1.73 33.45
N LYS A 33 3.33 -2.43 34.56
CA LYS A 33 4.16 -2.34 35.77
C LYS A 33 5.40 -3.25 35.72
N GLN A 34 5.52 -4.08 34.69
CA GLN A 34 6.61 -5.04 34.50
C GLN A 34 7.06 -5.05 33.04
N ASP A 35 8.36 -5.20 32.84
CA ASP A 35 8.97 -5.31 31.52
C ASP A 35 8.46 -6.55 30.79
N LYS A 36 7.88 -6.34 29.60
CA LYS A 36 7.43 -7.42 28.73
C LYS A 36 8.56 -7.87 27.83
N THR A 37 8.68 -9.18 27.64
CA THR A 37 9.62 -9.76 26.68
C THR A 37 9.01 -9.87 25.28
N ASP A 38 9.87 -10.09 24.28
CA ASP A 38 9.49 -10.32 22.89
C ASP A 38 8.50 -11.50 22.75
N VAL A 39 8.74 -12.58 23.52
CA VAL A 39 7.86 -13.76 23.58
C VAL A 39 6.48 -13.41 24.15
N GLN A 40 6.41 -12.57 25.19
CA GLN A 40 5.13 -12.15 25.76
C GLN A 40 4.32 -11.28 24.78
N CYS A 41 5.00 -10.41 24.04
CA CYS A 41 4.37 -9.60 23.01
C CYS A 41 3.81 -10.47 21.87
N LYS A 42 4.56 -11.51 21.47
CA LYS A 42 4.10 -12.52 20.50
C LYS A 42 2.86 -13.24 20.99
N ASN A 43 2.92 -13.81 22.19
CA ASN A 43 1.79 -14.54 22.77
C ASN A 43 0.54 -13.65 22.89
N ARG A 44 0.72 -12.38 23.27
CA ARG A 44 -0.40 -11.42 23.30
C ARG A 44 -1.01 -11.23 21.91
N LEU A 45 -0.19 -11.01 20.87
CA LEU A 45 -0.70 -10.88 19.51
C LEU A 45 -1.42 -12.14 19.03
N ASP A 46 -0.89 -13.32 19.35
CA ASP A 46 -1.49 -14.61 18.98
C ASP A 46 -2.87 -14.80 19.63
N THR A 47 -3.01 -14.45 20.91
CA THR A 47 -4.31 -14.44 21.59
C THR A 47 -5.28 -13.47 20.92
N LEU A 48 -4.82 -12.25 20.61
CA LEU A 48 -5.65 -11.25 19.93
C LEU A 48 -6.07 -11.72 18.53
N LYS A 49 -5.16 -12.35 17.77
CA LYS A 49 -5.44 -12.96 16.45
C LYS A 49 -6.50 -14.05 16.55
N LYS A 50 -6.38 -14.95 17.52
CA LYS A 50 -7.39 -16.00 17.77
C LYS A 50 -8.75 -15.39 18.05
N LYS A 51 -8.82 -14.40 18.95
CA LYS A 51 -10.07 -13.70 19.29
C LYS A 51 -10.65 -12.96 18.09
N TYR A 52 -9.82 -12.31 17.29
CA TYR A 52 -10.23 -11.65 16.06
C TYR A 52 -10.86 -12.61 15.05
N LYS A 53 -10.29 -13.79 14.83
CA LYS A 53 -10.90 -14.80 13.94
C LYS A 53 -12.31 -15.18 14.40
N VAL A 54 -12.48 -15.47 15.69
CA VAL A 54 -13.78 -15.83 16.28
C VAL A 54 -14.80 -14.71 16.13
N GLU A 55 -14.42 -13.48 16.51
CA GLU A 55 -15.31 -12.32 16.42
C GLU A 55 -15.64 -11.97 14.96
N ARG A 56 -14.69 -12.12 14.03
CA ARG A 56 -14.89 -11.87 12.61
C ARG A 56 -15.88 -12.86 11.98
N SER A 57 -15.81 -14.13 12.37
CA SER A 57 -16.82 -15.12 11.96
C SER A 57 -18.22 -14.73 12.44
N LYS A 58 -18.37 -14.25 13.68
CA LYS A 58 -19.68 -13.80 14.20
C LYS A 58 -20.25 -12.62 13.41
N ILE A 59 -19.41 -11.67 13.04
CA ILE A 59 -19.84 -10.51 12.24
C ILE A 59 -20.25 -10.94 10.84
N PHE A 60 -19.51 -11.85 10.22
CA PHE A 60 -19.86 -12.38 8.90
C PHE A 60 -21.21 -13.11 8.91
N SER A 61 -21.57 -13.75 10.02
CA SER A 61 -22.90 -14.35 10.23
C SER A 61 -24.02 -13.34 10.56
N GLY A 62 -23.76 -12.02 10.44
CA GLY A 62 -24.75 -10.97 10.71
C GLY A 62 -24.80 -10.49 12.17
N GLY A 63 -23.88 -10.94 13.02
CA GLY A 63 -23.78 -10.50 14.41
C GLY A 63 -22.98 -9.20 14.58
N ALA A 64 -22.98 -8.66 15.80
CA ALA A 64 -22.12 -7.53 16.20
C ALA A 64 -21.04 -7.99 17.19
N THR A 65 -19.84 -7.39 17.12
CA THR A 65 -18.79 -7.62 18.11
C THR A 65 -18.88 -6.59 19.24
N LYS A 66 -18.83 -7.05 20.48
CA LYS A 66 -18.71 -6.19 21.68
C LYS A 66 -17.25 -5.96 22.07
N TRP A 67 -16.30 -6.43 21.26
CA TRP A 67 -14.89 -6.38 21.61
C TRP A 67 -14.25 -5.06 21.16
N PRO A 68 -13.85 -4.17 22.07
CA PRO A 68 -13.35 -2.83 21.71
C PRO A 68 -12.00 -2.85 20.96
N LEU A 69 -11.27 -3.96 20.99
CA LEU A 69 -10.03 -4.11 20.22
C LEU A 69 -10.29 -4.67 18.81
N PHE A 70 -11.53 -5.07 18.49
CA PHE A 70 -11.85 -5.61 17.17
C PHE A 70 -11.52 -4.62 16.04
N PRO A 71 -11.93 -3.33 16.08
CA PRO A 71 -11.64 -2.39 14.99
C PRO A 71 -10.14 -2.22 14.75
N LYS A 72 -9.35 -2.15 15.84
CA LYS A 72 -7.89 -2.06 15.77
C LYS A 72 -7.26 -3.32 15.18
N MET A 73 -7.80 -4.50 15.48
CA MET A 73 -7.31 -5.77 14.91
C MET A 73 -7.76 -5.95 13.45
N ASP A 74 -8.94 -5.45 13.09
CA ASP A 74 -9.46 -5.46 11.73
C ASP A 74 -8.64 -4.55 10.80
N GLU A 75 -8.26 -3.37 11.29
CA GLU A 75 -7.34 -2.46 10.60
C GLU A 75 -5.95 -3.09 10.41
N LEU A 76 -5.48 -3.83 11.42
CA LEU A 76 -4.17 -4.46 11.43
C LEU A 76 -4.08 -5.72 10.55
N ILE A 77 -5.14 -6.54 10.52
CA ILE A 77 -5.13 -7.92 9.97
C ILE A 77 -6.25 -8.17 8.93
N GLY A 78 -7.34 -7.41 8.96
CA GLY A 78 -8.46 -7.50 8.00
C GLY A 78 -8.05 -7.11 6.58
N PRO A 79 -8.83 -7.40 5.52
CA PRO A 79 -8.43 -7.17 4.13
C PRO A 79 -7.89 -5.76 3.95
N ALA A 80 -6.71 -5.63 3.31
CA ALA A 80 -5.95 -4.38 3.27
C ALA A 80 -6.80 -3.24 2.70
N ARG A 81 -7.40 -2.44 3.56
CA ARG A 81 -7.80 -1.08 3.22
C ARG A 81 -6.48 -0.35 3.08
N LYS A 82 -6.20 0.18 1.90
CA LYS A 82 -5.00 0.97 1.63
C LYS A 82 -4.84 1.92 2.81
N HIS A 83 -3.83 1.67 3.65
CA HIS A 83 -3.46 2.58 4.72
C HIS A 83 -2.93 3.80 3.98
N HIS A 84 -3.84 4.75 3.69
CA HIS A 84 -3.43 6.10 3.40
C HIS A 84 -2.70 6.54 4.66
N HIS A 85 -1.37 6.44 4.63
CA HIS A 85 -0.54 7.27 5.49
C HIS A 85 -1.20 8.64 5.46
N HIS A 86 -1.42 9.23 6.63
CA HIS A 86 -1.77 10.65 6.73
C HIS A 86 -0.56 11.45 6.24
N HIS A 87 -0.31 11.38 4.93
CA HIS A 87 0.34 12.44 4.21
C HIS A 87 -0.63 13.63 4.34
N PRO A 88 -0.17 14.81 4.79
CA PRO A 88 -1.03 15.98 4.82
C PRO A 88 -1.63 16.15 3.42
N GLN A 89 -2.96 16.21 3.39
CA GLN A 89 -3.81 16.34 2.22
C GLN A 89 -3.14 17.18 1.12
N GLN A 90 -2.58 16.53 0.10
CA GLN A 90 -2.37 17.21 -1.18
C GLN A 90 -3.72 17.23 -1.88
N LEU A 91 -4.37 18.38 -1.77
CA LEU A 91 -5.55 18.76 -2.55
C LEU A 91 -5.32 18.31 -4.01
N PRO A 92 -6.28 17.66 -4.69
CA PRO A 92 -6.11 17.33 -6.10
C PRO A 92 -5.84 18.61 -6.86
N LEU A 93 -4.67 18.69 -7.52
CA LEU A 93 -4.28 19.84 -8.32
C LEU A 93 -5.38 20.12 -9.36
N PRO A 94 -5.74 21.40 -9.60
CA PRO A 94 -6.70 21.72 -10.65
C PRO A 94 -6.17 21.20 -11.99
N PRO A 95 -7.05 20.72 -12.89
CA PRO A 95 -6.63 20.24 -14.20
C PRO A 95 -5.92 21.37 -14.97
N PRO A 96 -4.88 21.05 -15.78
CA PRO A 96 -4.18 22.06 -16.56
C PRO A 96 -5.15 22.72 -17.56
N PRO A 97 -5.02 24.03 -17.82
CA PRO A 97 -5.85 24.71 -18.80
C PRO A 97 -5.61 24.08 -20.19
N SER A 98 -6.68 23.61 -20.82
CA SER A 98 -6.65 23.13 -22.21
C SER A 98 -6.13 24.24 -23.12
N LEU A 99 -4.91 24.08 -23.63
CA LEU A 99 -4.37 24.90 -24.70
C LEU A 99 -5.22 24.64 -25.95
N ARG A 100 -6.07 25.61 -26.31
CA ARG A 100 -6.81 25.55 -27.56
C ARG A 100 -5.80 25.57 -28.72
N PRO A 101 -5.92 24.70 -29.73
CA PRO A 101 -5.07 24.76 -30.90
C PRO A 101 -5.26 26.09 -31.62
N ARG A 102 -4.21 26.91 -31.64
CA ARG A 102 -4.16 28.16 -32.38
C ARG A 102 -4.12 27.78 -33.87
N ARG A 103 -5.21 28.00 -34.60
CA ARG A 103 -5.21 27.86 -36.07
C ARG A 103 -4.26 28.90 -36.64
N HIS A 104 -3.20 28.47 -37.33
CA HIS A 104 -2.40 29.34 -38.18
C HIS A 104 -2.70 29.03 -39.65
N PRO A 105 -2.67 30.04 -40.53
CA PRO A 105 -3.04 29.89 -41.92
C PRO A 105 -1.95 29.23 -42.75
N ILE A 106 -2.41 28.71 -43.86
CA ILE A 106 -1.69 28.02 -44.93
C ILE A 106 -0.72 29.01 -45.58
N GLU A 107 0.57 28.70 -45.65
CA GLU A 107 1.48 29.37 -46.58
C GLU A 107 2.29 28.34 -47.37
N SER A 108 2.06 28.41 -48.66
CA SER A 108 2.54 27.59 -49.76
C SER A 108 3.88 28.09 -50.30
N SER A 109 4.90 27.23 -50.41
CA SER A 109 5.69 27.09 -51.65
C SER A 109 6.86 26.09 -51.54
N PRO A 110 7.35 25.58 -52.69
CA PRO A 110 7.91 24.25 -52.82
C PRO A 110 9.44 24.25 -52.80
N ASN A 111 10.05 23.08 -52.57
CA ASN A 111 11.39 22.82 -53.07
C ASN A 111 11.50 21.40 -53.66
N PRO A 112 12.23 21.24 -54.78
CA PRO A 112 12.22 20.03 -55.57
C PRO A 112 13.40 19.09 -55.26
N LEU A 113 13.17 17.83 -55.59
CA LEU A 113 14.10 16.87 -56.19
C LEU A 113 15.46 16.63 -55.50
N ASN A 114 15.60 15.47 -54.85
CA ASN A 114 16.84 14.71 -54.88
C ASN A 114 16.58 13.22 -55.10
N THR A 115 16.90 12.82 -56.32
CA THR A 115 17.05 11.45 -56.84
C THR A 115 18.33 10.78 -56.33
N ALA A 116 18.24 9.52 -55.92
CA ALA A 116 19.27 8.48 -56.09
C ALA A 116 18.61 7.13 -55.70
N THR A 117 18.33 6.23 -56.65
CA THR A 117 19.25 5.17 -57.16
C THR A 117 19.62 4.19 -56.03
N SER A 118 18.91 3.08 -55.84
CA SER A 118 18.98 1.78 -56.56
C SER A 118 19.54 0.70 -55.59
N PRO A 119 19.54 -0.60 -55.91
CA PRO A 119 18.44 -1.53 -55.71
C PRO A 119 18.91 -2.77 -54.90
N ASP A 120 18.15 -3.86 -55.03
CA ASP A 120 18.56 -5.26 -54.86
C ASP A 120 18.09 -5.97 -53.58
N MET A 121 17.00 -6.72 -53.74
CA MET A 121 16.83 -8.00 -53.06
C MET A 121 16.00 -8.90 -53.99
N THR A 122 16.70 -9.62 -54.84
CA THR A 122 16.17 -10.84 -55.45
C THR A 122 16.26 -11.96 -54.41
N GLU A 123 15.13 -12.50 -53.98
CA GLU A 123 15.09 -13.87 -53.50
C GLU A 123 14.05 -14.68 -54.27
N SER A 124 14.57 -15.77 -54.81
CA SER A 124 13.96 -16.70 -55.75
C SER A 124 13.04 -17.67 -55.04
N TRP A 125 11.97 -18.02 -55.74
CA TRP A 125 10.98 -19.04 -55.40
C TRP A 125 11.57 -20.45 -55.44
N VAL A 126 11.26 -21.25 -54.41
CA VAL A 126 11.01 -22.70 -54.48
C VAL A 126 9.70 -22.99 -53.76
#